data_AF-A0A534RS58-F1
#
_entry.id   AF-A0A534RS58-F1
#
_cell.length_a   1.000
_cell.length_b   1.000
_cell.length_c   1.000
_cell.angle_alpha   90.00
_cell.angle_beta   90.00
_cell.angle_gamma   90.00
#
_symmetry.space_group_name_H-M   'P 1'
#
loop_
_entity.id
_entity.type
_entity.pdbx_description
1 polymer ?
#
loop_
_entity_poly.entity_id
_entity_poly.type
_entity_poly.pdbx_seq_one_letter_code
_entity_poly.pdbx_strand_id
1 'polypeptide(L)'
;MRAAALRTYRHLLEAAWVREVPVGPADETLARVGRLLRSARIRFAVAGGFAVIEHGYERFTKDIDLLVHSSDLERAIEVLRTAKFTGGRTPLGADMRDPETSIEIDLIGTAFAGDERALVRDRRARQSLPVISAPHLILMKLETGRTKDYADVVELLKCGVSASSVARHLGRAWPELLPRFRTLAERARAERRTRPRRGPGRFGRSRTR
;
A
#
# COMPACT_ATOMS: atom_id res chain seq x y z
N MET A 1 12.04 25.38 38.64
CA MET A 1 12.94 24.57 37.78
C MET A 1 12.21 23.53 36.89
N ARG A 2 11.15 22.83 37.33
CA ARG A 2 10.41 21.84 36.50
C ARG A 2 9.74 22.40 35.21
N ALA A 3 9.29 23.66 35.22
CA ALA A 3 8.59 24.25 34.09
C ALA A 3 9.48 24.57 32.87
N ALA A 4 10.77 24.84 33.07
CA ALA A 4 11.71 25.07 31.99
C ALA A 4 12.06 23.74 31.27
N ALA A 5 12.31 22.67 32.04
CA ALA A 5 12.60 21.34 31.51
C ALA A 5 11.43 20.74 30.70
N LEU A 6 10.18 21.00 31.09
CA LEU A 6 8.99 20.54 30.35
C LEU A 6 8.80 21.28 29.01
N ARG A 7 9.17 22.56 28.91
CA ARG A 7 9.18 23.30 27.64
C ARG A 7 10.24 22.73 26.69
N THR A 8 11.42 22.39 27.22
CA THR A 8 12.49 21.74 26.45
C THR A 8 12.05 20.36 25.95
N TYR A 9 11.39 19.56 26.78
CA TYR A 9 10.91 18.24 26.39
C TYR A 9 9.81 18.30 25.31
N ARG A 10 8.88 19.25 25.41
CA ARG A 10 7.86 19.45 24.37
C ARG A 10 8.46 19.92 23.04
N HIS A 11 9.45 20.81 23.06
CA HIS A 11 10.18 21.20 21.85
C HIS A 11 11.00 20.05 21.27
N LEU A 12 11.61 19.19 22.11
CA LEU A 12 12.32 17.99 21.64
C LEU A 12 11.35 16.97 21.02
N LEU A 13 10.15 16.82 21.57
CA LEU A 13 9.10 16.01 20.97
C LEU A 13 8.57 16.64 19.67
N GLU A 14 8.32 17.95 19.62
CA GLU A 14 7.88 18.65 18.40
C GLU A 14 8.97 18.59 17.31
N ALA A 15 10.26 18.66 17.67
CA ALA A 15 11.39 18.45 16.77
C ALA A 15 11.54 16.98 16.32
N ALA A 16 11.31 16.02 17.23
CA ALA A 16 11.31 14.59 16.89
C ALA A 16 10.05 14.16 16.10
N TRP A 17 8.99 14.97 16.11
CA TRP A 17 7.77 14.82 15.31
C TRP A 17 7.81 15.63 14.01
N VAL A 18 8.92 16.31 13.69
CA VAL A 18 9.23 16.60 12.29
C VAL A 18 9.39 15.24 11.63
N ARG A 19 8.40 14.91 10.81
CA ARG A 19 8.12 13.59 10.28
C ARG A 19 9.14 13.18 9.21
N GLU A 20 10.42 13.16 9.55
CA GLU A 20 11.43 12.37 8.84
C GLU A 20 11.29 10.95 9.35
N VAL A 21 10.27 10.25 8.83
CA VAL A 21 10.21 8.78 8.93
C VAL A 21 11.56 8.27 8.42
N PRO A 22 12.33 7.46 9.18
CA PRO A 22 13.55 6.89 8.68
C PRO A 22 13.24 6.19 7.36
N VAL A 23 13.89 6.65 6.29
CA VAL A 23 13.74 6.07 4.95
C VAL A 23 14.30 4.66 5.07
N GLY A 24 13.44 3.65 5.12
CA GLY A 24 13.89 2.26 5.20
C GLY A 24 14.47 1.79 3.86
N PRO A 25 15.14 0.62 3.82
CA PRO A 25 15.68 0.08 2.57
C PRO A 25 14.63 -0.04 1.44
N ALA A 26 13.37 -0.38 1.78
CA ALA A 26 12.28 -0.44 0.81
C ALA A 26 11.85 0.95 0.30
N ASP A 27 11.89 1.96 1.18
CA ASP A 27 11.61 3.36 0.83
C ASP A 27 12.69 3.90 -0.14
N GLU A 28 13.95 3.55 0.05
CA GLU A 28 15.05 3.91 -0.85
C GLU A 28 14.90 3.23 -2.22
N THR A 29 14.57 1.94 -2.24
CA THR A 29 14.30 1.18 -3.47
C THR A 29 13.12 1.75 -4.24
N LEU A 30 12.00 2.03 -3.56
CA LEU A 30 10.83 2.66 -4.15
C LEU A 30 11.17 4.00 -4.80
N ALA A 31 11.95 4.84 -4.11
CA ALA A 31 12.40 6.12 -4.66
C ALA A 31 13.30 5.94 -5.88
N ARG A 32 14.25 4.99 -5.86
CA ARG A 32 15.17 4.68 -6.96
C ARG A 32 14.43 4.18 -8.19
N VAL A 33 13.65 3.11 -8.04
CA VAL A 33 12.86 2.54 -9.14
C VAL A 33 11.88 3.56 -9.69
N GLY A 34 11.22 4.32 -8.81
CA GLY A 34 10.31 5.36 -9.22
C GLY A 34 10.98 6.49 -10.02
N ARG A 35 12.26 6.81 -9.78
CA ARG A 35 13.04 7.72 -10.63
C ARG A 35 13.36 7.09 -11.98
N LEU A 36 13.86 5.86 -12.00
CA LEU A 36 14.24 5.14 -13.22
C LEU A 36 13.06 5.01 -14.20
N LEU A 37 11.91 4.56 -13.71
CA LEU A 37 10.70 4.39 -14.54
C LEU A 37 10.15 5.74 -15.04
N ARG A 38 10.20 6.80 -14.21
CA ARG A 38 9.80 8.15 -14.63
C ARG A 38 10.70 8.70 -15.73
N SER A 39 12.02 8.54 -15.59
CA SER A 39 12.99 8.97 -16.61
C SER A 39 12.78 8.25 -17.94
N ALA A 40 12.39 6.98 -17.90
CA ALA A 40 12.03 6.19 -19.08
C ALA A 40 10.61 6.45 -19.62
N ARG A 41 9.85 7.37 -19.00
CA ARG A 41 8.44 7.66 -19.33
C ARG A 41 7.54 6.41 -19.28
N ILE A 42 7.80 5.54 -18.31
CA ILE A 42 6.99 4.35 -18.02
C ILE A 42 6.01 4.71 -16.90
N ARG A 43 4.71 4.56 -17.17
CA ARG A 43 3.70 4.71 -16.12
C ARG A 43 3.72 3.48 -15.23
N PHE A 44 3.70 3.70 -13.92
CA PHE A 44 3.68 2.64 -12.94
C PHE A 44 2.83 3.00 -11.72
N ALA A 45 2.47 2.00 -10.92
CA ALA A 45 1.86 2.19 -9.61
C ALA A 45 2.36 1.15 -8.61
N VAL A 46 2.52 1.56 -7.36
CA VAL A 46 2.79 0.68 -6.23
C VAL A 46 1.53 -0.11 -5.89
N ALA A 47 1.69 -1.42 -5.68
CA ALA A 47 0.62 -2.35 -5.39
C ALA A 47 0.89 -3.15 -4.10
N GLY A 48 0.19 -4.28 -3.97
CA GLY A 48 0.37 -5.27 -2.91
C GLY A 48 0.46 -4.69 -1.49
N GLY A 49 1.47 -5.10 -0.73
CA GLY A 49 1.58 -4.77 0.70
C GLY A 49 1.74 -3.28 0.98
N PHE A 50 2.54 -2.57 0.18
CA PHE A 50 2.74 -1.13 0.32
C PHE A 50 1.47 -0.35 0.00
N ALA A 51 0.72 -0.75 -1.04
CA ALA A 51 -0.55 -0.11 -1.34
C ALA A 51 -1.58 -0.29 -0.20
N VAL A 52 -1.56 -1.42 0.50
CA VAL A 52 -2.42 -1.64 1.68
C VAL A 52 -2.13 -0.61 2.79
N ILE A 53 -0.83 -0.35 3.04
CA ILE A 53 -0.37 0.63 4.03
C ILE A 53 -0.82 2.03 3.65
N GLU A 54 -0.66 2.42 2.38
CA GLU A 54 -1.06 3.73 1.88
C GLU A 54 -2.59 3.93 1.90
N HIS A 55 -3.37 2.85 1.74
CA HIS A 55 -4.83 2.89 1.95
C HIS A 55 -5.27 2.84 3.42
N GLY A 56 -4.32 2.96 4.35
CA GLY A 56 -4.57 3.21 5.77
C GLY A 56 -4.56 1.98 6.68
N TYR A 57 -4.18 0.80 6.18
CA TYR A 57 -3.98 -0.39 7.03
C TYR A 57 -2.49 -0.67 7.23
N GLU A 58 -1.98 -0.32 8.42
CA GLU A 58 -0.60 -0.58 8.80
C GLU A 58 -0.33 -2.08 8.95
N ARG A 59 0.68 -2.56 8.22
CA ARG A 59 1.17 -3.94 8.27
C ARG A 59 2.65 -3.97 7.94
N PHE A 60 3.26 -5.11 8.20
CA PHE A 60 4.61 -5.40 7.73
C PHE A 60 4.58 -6.01 6.32
N THR A 61 5.46 -5.50 5.45
CA THR A 61 5.72 -6.03 4.11
C THR A 61 7.21 -5.83 3.81
N LYS A 62 7.83 -6.81 3.15
CA LYS A 62 9.25 -6.75 2.77
C LYS A 62 9.41 -6.39 1.30
N ASP A 63 8.56 -7.01 0.48
CA ASP A 63 8.66 -6.95 -0.97
C ASP A 63 7.84 -5.78 -1.52
N ILE A 64 8.28 -5.27 -2.67
CA ILE A 64 7.65 -4.16 -3.38
C ILE A 64 6.93 -4.72 -4.60
N ASP A 65 5.61 -4.56 -4.67
CA ASP A 65 4.86 -4.89 -5.89
C ASP A 65 4.71 -3.63 -6.76
N LEU A 66 5.14 -3.68 -8.02
CA LEU A 66 4.99 -2.59 -8.99
C LEU A 66 4.20 -3.06 -10.20
N LEU A 67 3.19 -2.28 -10.56
CA LEU A 67 2.41 -2.48 -11.76
C LEU A 67 2.90 -1.54 -12.85
N VAL A 68 3.09 -2.09 -14.04
CA VAL A 68 3.31 -1.34 -15.29
C VAL A 68 2.30 -1.80 -16.34
N HIS A 69 2.14 -1.05 -17.43
CA HIS A 69 1.39 -1.57 -18.57
C HIS A 69 2.12 -2.77 -19.18
N SER A 70 1.40 -3.81 -19.61
CA SER A 70 2.02 -4.96 -20.28
C SER A 70 2.86 -4.56 -21.49
N SER A 71 2.44 -3.52 -22.24
CA SER A 71 3.22 -2.98 -23.37
C SER A 71 4.54 -2.33 -22.97
N ASP A 72 4.67 -1.89 -21.71
CA ASP A 72 5.88 -1.27 -21.16
C ASP A 72 6.73 -2.25 -20.35
N LEU A 73 6.26 -3.48 -20.11
CA LEU A 73 6.90 -4.43 -19.21
C LEU A 73 8.35 -4.75 -19.62
N GLU A 74 8.58 -5.08 -20.89
CA GLU A 74 9.93 -5.39 -21.38
C GLU A 74 10.87 -4.20 -21.21
N ARG A 75 10.39 -3.01 -21.55
CA ARG A 75 11.14 -1.76 -21.41
C ARG A 75 11.45 -1.45 -19.94
N ALA A 76 10.51 -1.71 -19.04
CA ALA A 76 10.70 -1.54 -17.60
C ALA A 76 11.77 -2.50 -17.06
N ILE A 77 11.74 -3.77 -17.49
CA ILE A 77 12.76 -4.76 -17.13
C ILE A 77 14.14 -4.34 -17.63
N GLU A 78 14.25 -3.88 -18.88
CA GLU A 78 15.52 -3.40 -19.46
C GLU A 78 16.09 -2.19 -18.71
N VAL A 79 15.24 -1.22 -18.36
CA VAL A 79 15.63 -0.05 -17.57
C VAL A 79 16.20 -0.46 -16.20
N LEU A 80 15.54 -1.39 -15.51
CA LEU A 80 16.02 -1.89 -14.22
C LEU A 80 17.31 -2.71 -14.35
N ARG A 81 17.43 -3.56 -15.37
CA ARG A 81 18.68 -4.32 -15.63
C ARG A 81 19.85 -3.41 -15.96
N THR A 82 19.63 -2.34 -16.72
CA THR A 82 20.65 -1.32 -17.00
C THR A 82 21.14 -0.67 -15.71
N ALA A 83 20.23 -0.45 -14.76
CA ALA A 83 20.53 0.01 -13.40
C ALA A 83 21.04 -1.10 -12.45
N LYS A 84 21.48 -2.25 -12.99
CA LYS A 84 22.08 -3.38 -12.25
C LYS A 84 21.13 -4.12 -11.30
N PHE A 85 19.82 -3.96 -11.43
CA PHE A 85 18.87 -4.86 -10.78
C PHE A 85 19.00 -6.26 -11.38
N THR A 86 18.97 -7.28 -10.52
CA THR A 86 19.11 -8.69 -10.90
C THR A 86 17.81 -9.44 -10.66
N GLY A 87 17.59 -10.56 -11.34
CA GLY A 87 16.39 -11.36 -11.18
C GLY A 87 15.92 -12.01 -12.47
N GLY A 88 14.74 -12.64 -12.43
CA GLY A 88 14.23 -13.53 -13.46
C GLY A 88 12.92 -13.07 -14.09
N ARG A 89 12.37 -13.93 -14.94
CA ARG A 89 11.03 -13.75 -15.50
C ARG A 89 10.04 -14.56 -14.69
N THR A 90 8.86 -13.98 -14.50
CA THR A 90 7.69 -14.65 -13.93
C THR A 90 6.60 -14.75 -15.00
N PRO A 91 5.56 -15.58 -14.79
CA PRO A 91 4.44 -15.67 -15.73
C PRO A 91 3.74 -14.34 -15.99
N LEU A 92 3.78 -13.41 -15.02
CA LEU A 92 3.10 -12.12 -15.08
C LEU A 92 4.06 -10.94 -15.26
N GLY A 93 5.38 -11.17 -15.29
CA GLY A 93 6.36 -10.10 -15.29
C GLY A 93 7.78 -10.56 -14.97
N ALA A 94 8.38 -9.95 -13.94
CA ALA A 94 9.74 -10.21 -13.50
C ALA A 94 9.93 -9.94 -12.00
N ASP A 95 10.67 -10.80 -11.33
CA ASP A 95 11.25 -10.51 -10.03
C ASP A 95 12.57 -9.74 -10.23
N MET A 96 12.74 -8.65 -9.49
CA MET A 96 13.90 -7.78 -9.58
C MET A 96 14.41 -7.48 -8.17
N ARG A 97 15.72 -7.58 -7.95
CA ARG A 97 16.38 -7.30 -6.68
C ARG A 97 17.22 -6.04 -6.81
N ASP A 98 17.01 -5.10 -5.90
CA ASP A 98 17.80 -3.87 -5.83
C ASP A 98 19.24 -4.20 -5.40
N PRO A 99 20.27 -3.79 -6.18
CA PRO A 99 21.66 -4.08 -5.85
C PRO A 99 22.14 -3.35 -4.58
N GLU A 100 21.51 -2.25 -4.17
CA GLU A 100 21.96 -1.46 -3.02
C GLU A 100 21.30 -1.90 -1.71
N THR A 101 20.01 -2.22 -1.76
CA THR A 101 19.22 -2.53 -0.55
C THR A 101 18.88 -4.01 -0.41
N SER A 102 19.11 -4.81 -1.45
CA SER A 102 18.70 -6.21 -1.53
C SER A 102 17.18 -6.43 -1.44
N ILE A 103 16.37 -5.39 -1.56
CA ILE A 103 14.91 -5.49 -1.57
C ILE A 103 14.42 -6.09 -2.88
N GLU A 104 13.45 -6.99 -2.77
CA GLU A 104 12.79 -7.64 -3.90
C GLU A 104 11.61 -6.81 -4.39
N ILE A 105 11.50 -6.75 -5.71
CA ILE A 105 10.47 -6.04 -6.45
C ILE A 105 9.80 -7.07 -7.36
N ASP A 106 8.49 -7.26 -7.21
CA ASP A 106 7.68 -7.98 -8.19
C ASP A 106 7.15 -6.96 -9.19
N LEU A 107 7.74 -6.95 -10.38
CA LEU A 107 7.32 -6.10 -11.48
C LEU A 107 6.29 -6.86 -12.31
N ILE A 108 5.05 -6.41 -12.27
CA ILE A 108 3.90 -7.08 -12.88
C ILE A 108 3.43 -6.29 -14.10
N GLY A 109 3.40 -6.94 -15.26
CA GLY A 109 2.83 -6.40 -16.48
C GLY A 109 1.31 -6.54 -16.45
N THR A 110 0.62 -5.45 -16.16
CA THR A 110 -0.83 -5.49 -16.05
C THR A 110 -1.52 -5.46 -17.41
N ALA A 111 -2.34 -6.48 -17.66
CA ALA A 111 -3.26 -6.53 -18.78
C ALA A 111 -4.54 -5.73 -18.50
N PHE A 112 -4.47 -4.60 -17.80
CA PHE A 112 -5.60 -3.66 -17.72
C PHE A 112 -5.74 -2.94 -19.07
N ALA A 113 -6.00 -3.71 -20.13
CA ALA A 113 -6.30 -3.20 -21.45
C ALA A 113 -7.55 -2.33 -21.34
N GLY A 114 -7.36 -1.02 -21.28
CA GLY A 114 -8.43 -0.03 -21.25
C GLY A 114 -8.86 0.50 -19.87
N ASP A 115 -8.32 0.00 -18.74
CA ASP A 115 -8.54 0.63 -17.43
C ASP A 115 -7.28 1.30 -16.90
N GLU A 116 -6.85 2.37 -17.59
CA GLU A 116 -5.77 3.27 -17.14
C GLU A 116 -6.05 3.87 -15.75
N ARG A 117 -7.28 3.70 -15.22
CA ARG A 117 -7.64 4.16 -13.88
C ARG A 117 -6.98 3.34 -12.78
N ALA A 118 -6.46 2.15 -13.10
CA ALA A 118 -5.68 1.34 -12.16
C ALA A 118 -4.43 2.08 -11.67
N LEU A 119 -3.77 2.84 -12.55
CA LEU A 119 -2.57 3.63 -12.24
C LEU A 119 -2.89 5.03 -11.68
N VAL A 120 -4.15 5.29 -11.31
CA VAL A 120 -4.59 6.61 -10.84
C VAL A 120 -3.82 7.01 -9.58
N ARG A 121 -3.14 8.16 -9.71
CA ARG A 121 -2.42 8.87 -8.66
C ARG A 121 -3.34 9.17 -7.48
N ASP A 122 -3.24 8.39 -6.40
CA ASP A 122 -3.58 8.95 -5.10
C ASP A 122 -2.41 9.84 -4.63
N ARG A 123 -2.69 11.12 -4.38
CA ARG A 123 -1.70 12.13 -3.96
C ARG A 123 -1.22 11.95 -2.51
N ARG A 124 -1.67 10.88 -1.84
CA ARG A 124 -1.44 10.64 -0.40
C ARG A 124 -0.30 9.67 -0.08
N ALA A 125 0.55 9.31 -1.04
CA ALA A 125 1.68 8.43 -0.75
C ALA A 125 2.78 9.15 0.05
N ARG A 126 3.37 8.46 1.04
CA ARG A 126 4.52 8.98 1.84
C ARG A 126 5.70 9.48 0.98
N GLN A 127 5.79 9.04 -0.27
CA GLN A 127 6.88 9.37 -1.20
C GLN A 127 6.44 9.98 -2.55
N SER A 128 5.19 10.45 -2.69
CA SER A 128 4.68 10.94 -3.99
C SER A 128 4.77 9.91 -5.14
N LEU A 129 4.80 8.62 -4.82
CA LEU A 129 4.71 7.54 -5.79
C LEU A 129 3.24 7.26 -6.12
N PRO A 130 2.90 6.95 -7.38
CA PRO A 130 1.55 6.53 -7.71
C PRO A 130 1.24 5.21 -7.00
N VAL A 131 0.08 5.10 -6.37
CA VAL A 131 -0.41 3.89 -5.70
C VAL A 131 -1.67 3.43 -6.41
N ILE A 132 -1.83 2.11 -6.60
CA ILE A 132 -3.03 1.54 -7.20
C ILE A 132 -4.28 1.92 -6.39
N SER A 133 -5.41 2.15 -7.07
CA SER A 133 -6.68 2.42 -6.40
C SER A 133 -7.13 1.25 -5.51
N ALA A 134 -7.79 1.54 -4.38
CA ALA A 134 -8.28 0.50 -3.48
C ALA A 134 -9.20 -0.55 -4.15
N PRO A 135 -10.13 -0.20 -5.07
CA PRO A 135 -10.92 -1.21 -5.79
C PRO A 135 -10.08 -2.19 -6.60
N HIS A 136 -9.06 -1.70 -7.32
CA HIS A 136 -8.17 -2.56 -8.11
C HIS A 136 -7.28 -3.41 -7.20
N LEU A 137 -6.77 -2.85 -6.09
CA LEU A 137 -6.00 -3.61 -5.10
C LEU A 137 -6.83 -4.77 -4.51
N ILE A 138 -8.10 -4.52 -4.19
CA ILE A 138 -9.00 -5.55 -3.67
C ILE A 138 -9.28 -6.61 -4.75
N LEU A 139 -9.47 -6.23 -6.01
CA LEU A 139 -9.63 -7.19 -7.11
C LEU A 139 -8.44 -8.15 -7.16
N MET A 140 -7.22 -7.62 -7.23
CA MET A 140 -5.99 -8.43 -7.26
C MET A 140 -5.92 -9.40 -6.06
N LYS A 141 -6.26 -8.93 -4.86
CA LYS A 141 -6.27 -9.74 -3.63
C LYS A 141 -7.31 -10.85 -3.64
N LEU A 142 -8.46 -10.61 -4.24
CA LEU A 142 -9.53 -11.60 -4.36
C LEU A 142 -9.20 -12.69 -5.40
N GLU A 143 -8.44 -12.32 -6.44
CA GLU A 143 -7.93 -13.22 -7.46
C GLU A 143 -6.85 -14.15 -6.90
N THR A 144 -5.88 -13.62 -6.15
CA THR A 144 -4.83 -14.45 -5.50
C THR A 144 -5.38 -15.37 -4.41
N GLY A 145 -6.39 -14.92 -3.67
CA GLY A 145 -7.18 -15.77 -2.78
C GLY A 145 -6.49 -16.29 -1.51
N ARG A 146 -5.32 -15.77 -1.14
CA ARG A 146 -4.58 -16.19 0.06
C ARG A 146 -5.27 -15.68 1.34
N THR A 147 -5.10 -16.40 2.45
CA THR A 147 -5.66 -15.99 3.76
C THR A 147 -5.27 -14.57 4.16
N LYS A 148 -4.02 -14.17 3.91
CA LYS A 148 -3.53 -12.80 4.18
C LYS A 148 -4.22 -11.76 3.30
N ASP A 149 -4.48 -12.09 2.03
CA ASP A 149 -5.14 -11.18 1.11
C ASP A 149 -6.60 -10.94 1.52
N TYR A 150 -7.31 -11.96 2.01
CA TYR A 150 -8.65 -11.77 2.58
C TYR A 150 -8.65 -10.93 3.84
N ALA A 151 -7.65 -11.08 4.72
CA ALA A 151 -7.49 -10.23 5.89
C ALA A 151 -7.26 -8.77 5.48
N ASP A 152 -6.41 -8.52 4.49
CA ASP A 152 -6.19 -7.16 3.96
C ASP A 152 -7.49 -6.55 3.41
N VAL A 153 -8.29 -7.31 2.66
CA VAL A 153 -9.59 -6.80 2.14
C VAL A 153 -10.50 -6.37 3.28
N VAL A 154 -10.60 -7.19 4.33
CA VAL A 154 -11.40 -6.87 5.53
C VAL A 154 -10.89 -5.60 6.21
N GLU A 155 -9.57 -5.46 6.40
CA GLU A 155 -8.97 -4.31 7.06
C GLU A 155 -9.05 -3.03 6.22
N LEU A 156 -8.87 -3.11 4.90
CA LEU A 156 -9.08 -1.98 3.98
C LEU A 156 -10.53 -1.46 4.07
N LEU A 157 -11.49 -2.38 4.07
CA LEU A 157 -12.89 -2.04 4.30
C LEU A 157 -13.14 -1.50 5.70
N LYS A 158 -12.30 -1.79 6.70
CA LYS A 158 -12.32 -1.20 8.06
C LYS A 158 -11.67 0.18 8.13
N CYS A 159 -10.71 0.47 7.25
CA CYS A 159 -10.05 1.77 7.15
C CYS A 159 -10.85 2.81 6.37
N GLY A 160 -11.95 2.42 5.72
CA GLY A 160 -12.90 3.35 5.08
C GLY A 160 -13.01 3.21 3.56
N VAL A 161 -12.36 2.20 2.97
CA VAL A 161 -12.57 1.88 1.56
C VAL A 161 -14.07 1.61 1.31
N SER A 162 -14.62 2.29 0.31
CA SER A 162 -16.05 2.22 0.01
C SER A 162 -16.43 0.87 -0.60
N ALA A 163 -17.17 0.04 0.17
CA ALA A 163 -17.65 -1.25 -0.30
C ALA A 163 -18.53 -1.14 -1.56
N SER A 164 -19.30 -0.06 -1.71
CA SER A 164 -20.14 0.15 -2.90
C SER A 164 -19.29 0.51 -4.13
N SER A 165 -18.20 1.24 -3.95
CA SER A 165 -17.23 1.52 -5.02
C SER A 165 -16.57 0.24 -5.51
N VAL A 166 -16.10 -0.59 -4.57
CA VAL A 166 -15.47 -1.88 -4.88
C VAL A 166 -16.45 -2.82 -5.56
N ALA A 167 -17.67 -2.98 -5.03
CA ALA A 167 -18.70 -3.82 -5.65
C ALA A 167 -19.04 -3.37 -7.09
N ARG A 168 -19.12 -2.05 -7.33
CA ARG A 168 -19.36 -1.51 -8.68
C ARG A 168 -18.20 -1.83 -9.63
N HIS A 169 -16.96 -1.73 -9.17
CA HIS A 169 -15.78 -2.05 -9.98
C HIS A 169 -15.73 -3.56 -10.30
N LEU A 170 -15.87 -4.42 -9.28
CA LEU A 170 -15.91 -5.88 -9.46
C LEU A 170 -17.06 -6.29 -10.39
N GLY A 171 -18.26 -5.72 -10.26
CA GLY A 171 -19.38 -6.03 -11.14
C GLY A 171 -19.17 -5.64 -12.61
N ARG A 172 -18.18 -4.80 -12.93
CA ARG A 172 -17.81 -4.46 -14.32
C ARG A 172 -16.63 -5.27 -14.82
N ALA A 173 -15.63 -5.46 -13.97
CA ALA A 173 -14.36 -6.09 -14.35
C ALA A 173 -14.37 -7.61 -14.18
N TRP A 174 -14.94 -8.10 -13.07
CA TRP A 174 -14.92 -9.52 -12.70
C TRP A 174 -16.09 -9.88 -11.74
N PRO A 175 -17.32 -10.04 -12.26
CA PRO A 175 -18.52 -10.27 -11.44
C PRO A 175 -18.46 -11.52 -10.55
N GLU A 176 -17.71 -12.54 -10.97
CA GLU A 176 -17.54 -13.83 -10.27
C GLU A 176 -16.86 -13.66 -8.90
N LEU A 177 -16.14 -12.56 -8.67
CA LEU A 177 -15.54 -12.25 -7.37
C LEU A 177 -16.53 -11.62 -6.39
N LEU A 178 -17.72 -11.20 -6.83
CA LEU A 178 -18.71 -10.53 -5.98
C LEU A 178 -19.20 -11.36 -4.80
N PRO A 179 -19.55 -12.67 -4.93
CA PRO A 179 -19.98 -13.47 -3.80
C PRO A 179 -18.92 -13.49 -2.69
N ARG A 180 -17.65 -13.73 -3.05
CA ARG A 180 -16.52 -13.74 -2.13
C ARG A 180 -16.31 -12.37 -1.48
N PHE A 181 -16.36 -11.30 -2.28
CA PHE A 181 -16.24 -9.94 -1.77
C PHE A 181 -17.34 -9.60 -0.76
N ARG A 182 -18.60 -9.99 -1.02
CA ARG A 182 -19.74 -9.75 -0.13
C ARG A 182 -19.53 -10.41 1.23
N THR A 183 -19.07 -11.66 1.28
CA THR A 183 -18.73 -12.34 2.53
C THR A 183 -17.67 -11.58 3.34
N LEU A 184 -16.61 -11.11 2.69
CA LEU A 184 -15.57 -10.32 3.38
C LEU A 184 -16.08 -8.95 3.84
N ALA A 185 -16.97 -8.32 3.07
CA ALA A 185 -17.59 -7.05 3.45
C ALA A 185 -18.53 -7.20 4.66
N GLU A 186 -19.28 -8.30 4.73
CA GLU A 186 -20.10 -8.65 5.91
C GLU A 186 -19.23 -8.87 7.14
N ARG A 187 -18.14 -9.64 6.99
CA ARG A 187 -17.14 -9.84 8.05
C ARG A 187 -16.57 -8.51 8.54
N ALA A 188 -16.14 -7.62 7.64
CA ALA A 188 -15.63 -6.30 8.00
C ALA A 188 -16.65 -5.47 8.79
N ARG A 189 -17.94 -5.51 8.39
CA ARG A 189 -19.03 -4.84 9.13
C ARG A 189 -19.22 -5.43 10.52
N ALA A 190 -19.19 -6.76 10.65
CA ALA A 190 -19.31 -7.44 11.94
C ALA A 190 -18.14 -7.05 12.88
N GLU A 191 -16.91 -7.09 12.39
CA GLU A 191 -15.71 -6.73 13.18
C GLU A 191 -15.65 -5.24 13.58
N ARG A 192 -16.17 -4.32 12.75
CA ARG A 192 -16.29 -2.90 13.12
C ARG A 192 -17.24 -2.71 14.30
N ARG A 193 -18.33 -3.48 14.37
CA ARG A 193 -19.35 -3.39 15.43
C ARG A 193 -18.84 -3.95 16.76
N THR A 194 -17.94 -4.93 16.73
CA THR A 194 -17.41 -5.59 17.93
C THR A 194 -16.20 -4.89 18.54
N ARG A 195 -15.53 -3.97 17.82
CA ARG A 195 -14.46 -3.15 18.42
C ARG A 195 -15.07 -2.16 19.44
N PRO A 196 -14.71 -2.22 20.74
CA PRO A 196 -15.19 -1.24 21.70
C PRO A 196 -14.73 0.14 21.26
N ARG A 197 -15.65 1.12 21.29
CA ARG A 197 -15.30 2.53 21.14
C ARG A 197 -14.21 2.82 22.17
N ARG A 198 -12.98 3.11 21.74
CA ARG A 198 -11.97 3.72 22.63
C ARG A 198 -12.51 5.10 23.01
N GLY A 199 -13.32 5.13 24.07
CA GLY A 199 -13.74 6.38 24.70
C GLY A 199 -12.51 7.07 25.29
N PRO A 200 -12.52 8.41 25.41
CA PRO A 200 -11.44 9.11 26.10
C PRO A 200 -11.34 8.54 27.52
N GLY A 201 -10.20 7.94 27.84
CA GLY A 201 -9.96 7.35 29.16
C GLY A 201 -10.18 8.40 30.24
N ARG A 202 -11.27 8.26 31.00
CA ARG A 202 -11.46 9.01 32.24
C ARG A 202 -10.44 8.50 33.24
N PHE A 203 -9.28 9.15 33.32
CA PHE A 203 -8.41 9.02 34.48
C PHE A 203 -9.18 9.55 35.69
N GLY A 204 -9.68 8.63 36.51
CA GLY A 204 -10.30 8.93 37.79
C GLY A 204 -9.29 9.66 38.67
N ARG A 205 -9.60 10.90 39.03
CA ARG A 205 -8.90 11.59 40.12
C ARG A 205 -9.32 10.93 41.42
N SER A 206 -8.46 10.05 41.94
CA SER A 206 -8.49 9.64 43.34
C SER A 206 -8.32 10.90 44.20
N ARG A 207 -9.36 11.26 44.96
CA ARG A 207 -9.29 12.21 46.06
C ARG A 207 -8.67 11.45 47.25
N THR A 208 -7.44 11.78 47.59
CA THR A 208 -6.88 11.46 48.91
C THR A 208 -7.52 12.37 49.95
N ARG A 209 -8.03 11.75 51.02
CA ARG A 209 -8.46 12.40 52.27
C ARG A 209 -7.25 12.94 53.03
#